data_AF-G4D6Z4-F1
#
_entry.id   AF-G4D6Z4-F1
#
_cell.length_a   1.000
_cell.length_b   1.000
_cell.length_c   1.000
_cell.angle_alpha   90.00
_cell.angle_beta   90.00
_cell.angle_gamma   90.00
#
_symmetry.space_group_name_H-M   'P 1'
#
loop_
_entity.id
_entity.type
_entity.pdbx_description
1 polymer ?
#
loop_
_entity_poly.entity_id
_entity_poly.type
_entity_poly.pdbx_seq_one_letter_code
_entity_poly.pdbx_strand_id
1 'polypeptide(L)' 'NYIDRLEKRADYKWGKIKRYELFALFIFTAIPLPGTGVWSASLIASLMDLRLKTAIPTIILGNSLATVFIAILSHLIIN' A
#
# COMPACT_ATOMS: atom_id res chain seq x y z
N ASN A 1 -30.37 -7.23 -17.81
CA ASN A 1 -30.56 -8.51 -17.11
C ASN A 1 -30.43 -8.33 -15.60
N TYR A 2 -31.04 -9.22 -14.80
CA TYR A 2 -30.87 -9.23 -13.33
C TYR A 2 -29.40 -9.46 -12.93
N ILE A 3 -28.68 -10.26 -13.72
CA ILE A 3 -27.25 -10.55 -13.58
C ILE A 3 -26.38 -9.27 -13.68
N ASP A 4 -26.65 -8.38 -14.64
CA ASP A 4 -25.89 -7.11 -14.79
C ASP A 4 -25.99 -6.21 -13.54
N ARG A 5 -27.13 -6.24 -12.84
CA ARG A 5 -27.32 -5.47 -11.61
C ARG A 5 -26.58 -6.07 -10.43
N LEU A 6 -26.39 -7.39 -10.41
CA LEU A 6 -25.60 -8.07 -9.40
C LEU A 6 -24.10 -7.86 -9.64
N GLU A 7 -23.64 -7.95 -10.89
CA GLU A 7 -22.24 -7.73 -11.28
C GLU A 7 -21.79 -6.30 -10.95
N LYS A 8 -22.57 -5.26 -11.32
CA LYS A 8 -22.25 -3.86 -10.98
C LYS A 8 -22.18 -3.60 -9.47
N ARG A 9 -22.99 -4.30 -8.66
CA ARG A 9 -22.97 -4.16 -7.20
C ARG A 9 -21.76 -4.86 -6.58
N ALA A 10 -21.36 -6.00 -7.14
CA ALA A 10 -20.14 -6.68 -6.75
C ALA A 10 -18.94 -5.77 -7.05
N ASP A 11 -18.75 -5.36 -8.30
CA ASP A 11 -17.61 -4.53 -8.72
C ASP A 11 -17.44 -3.25 -7.91
N TYR A 12 -18.55 -2.58 -7.58
CA TYR A 12 -18.49 -1.36 -6.77
C TYR A 12 -17.99 -1.62 -5.34
N LYS A 13 -18.37 -2.75 -4.73
CA LYS A 13 -17.89 -3.14 -3.39
C LYS A 13 -16.43 -3.60 -3.44
N TRP A 14 -16.06 -4.45 -4.40
CA TRP A 14 -14.70 -4.96 -4.57
C TRP A 14 -13.70 -3.84 -4.87
N GLY A 15 -14.08 -2.88 -5.72
CA GLY A 15 -13.24 -1.73 -6.05
C GLY A 15 -12.94 -0.82 -4.85
N LYS A 16 -13.91 -0.61 -3.95
CA LYS A 16 -13.67 0.14 -2.71
C LYS A 16 -12.70 -0.60 -1.78
N ILE A 17 -12.95 -1.88 -1.51
CA ILE A 17 -12.13 -2.71 -0.61
C ILE A 17 -10.66 -2.69 -1.08
N LYS A 18 -10.43 -2.91 -2.37
CA LYS A 18 -9.09 -2.93 -2.96
C LYS A 18 -8.32 -1.61 -2.82
N ARG A 19 -9.02 -0.46 -2.89
CA ARG A 19 -8.39 0.85 -2.67
C ARG A 19 -7.98 1.05 -1.22
N TYR A 20 -8.77 0.58 -0.26
CA TYR A 20 -8.42 0.66 1.16
C TYR A 20 -7.23 -0.24 1.50
N GLU A 21 -7.15 -1.45 0.95
CA GLU A 21 -6.00 -2.34 1.12
C GLU A 21 -4.71 -1.73 0.59
N LEU A 22 -4.74 -1.16 -0.63
CA LEU A 22 -3.58 -0.48 -1.22
C LEU A 22 -3.17 0.76 -0.42
N PHE A 23 -4.14 1.52 0.11
CA PHE A 23 -3.86 2.70 0.92
C PHE A 23 -3.26 2.35 2.28
N ALA A 24 -3.80 1.33 2.95
CA ALA A 24 -3.23 0.81 4.20
C ALA A 24 -1.80 0.29 3.98
N LEU A 25 -1.57 -0.44 2.89
CA LEU A 25 -0.24 -0.91 2.49
C LEU A 25 0.72 0.27 2.26
N PHE A 26 0.29 1.29 1.53
CA PHE A 26 1.10 2.49 1.28
C PHE A 26 1.50 3.19 2.57
N ILE A 27 0.54 3.46 3.48
CA ILE A 27 0.83 4.09 4.78
C ILE A 27 1.79 3.23 5.60
N PHE A 28 1.57 1.93 5.65
CA PHE A 28 2.43 1.01 6.40
C PHE A 28 3.87 1.01 5.86
N THR A 29 4.04 1.18 4.55
CA THR A 29 5.37 1.25 3.91
C THR A 29 6.00 2.64 4.03
N ALA A 30 5.20 3.69 4.08
CA ALA A 30 5.65 5.08 4.12
C ALA A 30 6.12 5.54 5.51
N ILE A 31 5.64 4.91 6.58
CA ILE A 31 6.10 5.20 7.94
C ILE A 31 7.46 4.54 8.15
N PRO A 32 8.52 5.33 8.38
CA PRO A 32 9.86 4.80 8.55
C PRO A 32 10.09 4.31 9.98
N LEU A 33 9.44 3.22 10.40
CA LEU A 33 9.84 2.55 11.64
C LEU A 33 10.99 1.59 11.33
N PRO A 34 12.00 1.47 12.21
CA PRO A 34 13.02 0.44 12.08
C PRO A 34 12.34 -0.95 12.13
N GLY A 35 12.29 -1.64 10.99
CA GLY A 35 11.59 -2.92 10.83
C GLY A 35 10.29 -2.88 10.02
N THR A 36 9.70 -1.70 9.75
CA THR A 36 8.59 -1.56 8.79
C THR A 36 9.13 -1.10 7.45
N GLY A 37 9.02 -1.97 6.44
CA GLY A 37 9.50 -1.66 5.10
C GLY A 37 8.89 -2.60 4.06
N VAL A 38 9.53 -2.64 2.89
CA VAL A 38 9.13 -3.45 1.73
C VAL A 38 8.87 -4.92 2.08
N TRP A 39 9.71 -5.53 2.92
CA TRP A 39 9.55 -6.89 3.43
C TRP A 39 8.24 -7.14 4.21
N SER A 40 7.95 -6.35 5.24
CA SER A 40 6.70 -6.43 6.00
C SER A 40 5.47 -6.05 5.16
N ALA A 41 5.60 -5.07 4.27
CA ALA A 41 4.55 -4.71 3.31
C ALA A 41 4.24 -5.86 2.34
N SER A 42 5.27 -6.59 1.88
CA SER A 42 5.11 -7.75 1.00
C SER A 42 4.37 -8.90 1.70
N LEU A 43 4.61 -9.11 3.00
CA LEU A 43 3.87 -10.07 3.83
C LEU A 43 2.39 -9.67 3.93
N ILE A 44 2.10 -8.40 4.23
CA ILE A 44 0.74 -7.87 4.31
C ILE A 44 0.03 -7.96 2.96
N ALA A 45 0.72 -7.67 1.85
CA ALA A 45 0.17 -7.80 0.51
C ALA A 45 -0.18 -9.26 0.16
N SER A 46 0.63 -10.22 0.61
CA SER A 46 0.34 -11.65 0.46
C SER A 46 -0.85 -12.10 1.32
N LEU A 47 -1.02 -11.53 2.52
CA LEU A 47 -2.15 -11.84 3.42
C LEU A 47 -3.48 -11.27 2.90
N MET A 48 -3.45 -10.09 2.29
CA MET A 48 -4.61 -9.45 1.67
C MET A 48 -4.88 -9.94 0.24
N ASP A 49 -4.14 -10.95 -0.23
CA ASP A 49 -4.22 -11.51 -1.59
C ASP A 49 -4.21 -10.42 -2.69
N LEU A 50 -3.40 -9.39 -2.47
CA LEU A 50 -3.27 -8.29 -3.41
C LEU A 50 -2.50 -8.76 -4.64
N ARG A 51 -3.03 -8.43 -5.83
CA ARG A 51 -2.31 -8.70 -7.08
C ARG A 51 -0.93 -8.02 -7.03
N LEU A 52 0.13 -8.81 -7.20
CA LEU A 52 1.52 -8.32 -7.25
C LEU A 52 1.70 -7.12 -8.20
N LYS A 53 1.03 -7.16 -9.36
CA LYS A 53 1.03 -6.07 -10.35
C LYS A 53 0.57 -4.71 -9.79
N THR A 54 -0.32 -4.71 -8.81
CA THR A 54 -0.78 -3.49 -8.12
C THR A 54 -0.02 -3.24 -6.82
N ALA A 55 0.38 -4.28 -6.10
CA ALA A 55 1.07 -4.14 -4.82
C ALA A 55 2.49 -3.58 -4.98
N ILE A 56 3.26 -4.11 -5.94
CA ILE A 56 4.66 -3.70 -6.19
C ILE A 56 4.80 -2.19 -6.42
N PRO A 57 4.08 -1.55 -7.35
CA PRO A 57 4.21 -0.11 -7.58
C PRO A 57 3.79 0.70 -6.35
N THR A 58 2.76 0.28 -5.61
CA THR A 58 2.33 0.95 -4.38
C THR A 58 3.40 0.91 -3.29
N ILE A 59 4.04 -0.25 -3.09
CA ILE A 59 5.12 -0.44 -2.11
C ILE A 59 6.35 0.40 -2.48
N ILE A 60 6.74 0.42 -3.76
CA ILE A 60 7.88 1.22 -4.24
C ILE A 60 7.62 2.71 -4.01
N LEU A 61 6.42 3.20 -4.33
CA LEU A 61 6.05 4.60 -4.13
C LEU A 61 6.09 4.98 -2.64
N GLY A 62 5.55 4.13 -1.76
CA GLY A 62 5.60 4.36 -0.31
C GLY A 62 7.03 4.37 0.23
N ASN A 63 7.86 3.43 -0.23
CA ASN A 63 9.26 3.33 0.17
C ASN A 63 10.10 4.53 -0.28
N SER A 64 9.90 5.02 -1.51
CA SER A 64 10.58 6.24 -1.98
C SER A 64 10.25 7.43 -1.10
N LEU A 65 9.00 7.57 -0.67
CA LEU A 65 8.58 8.63 0.24
C LEU A 65 9.24 8.48 1.63
N ALA A 66 9.24 7.27 2.19
CA ALA A 66 9.91 6.97 3.45
C ALA A 66 11.41 7.30 3.40
N THR A 67 12.07 6.97 2.29
CA THR A 67 13.50 7.22 2.09
C THR A 67 13.82 8.71 2.11
N VAL A 68 13.04 9.51 1.37
CA VAL A 68 13.19 10.97 1.37
C VAL A 68 12.91 11.56 2.75
N PHE A 69 11.88 11.06 3.44
CA PHE A 69 11.49 11.54 4.76
C PHE A 69 12.59 11.29 5.80
N ILE A 70 13.15 10.08 5.83
CA ILE A 70 14.28 9.72 6.70
C ILE A 70 15.51 10.56 6.35
N ALA A 71 15.82 10.74 5.06
CA ALA A 71 16.98 11.53 4.64
C ALA A 71 16.91 12.98 5.14
N ILE A 72 15.74 13.60 5.05
CA ILE A 72 15.49 14.95 5.56
C ILE A 72 15.61 14.99 7.08
N LEU A 73 14.96 14.05 7.79
CA LEU A 73 15.03 13.96 9.25
C LEU A 73 16.46 13.76 9.75
N SER A 74 17.21 12.86 9.10
CA SER A 74 18.60 12.57 9.44
C SER A 74 19.46 13.82 9.27
N HIS A 75 19.28 14.58 8.19
CA HIS A 75 20.00 15.84 8.00
C HIS A 75 19.64 16.90 9.05
N LEU A 76 18.37 17.00 9.46
CA LEU A 76 17.93 17.96 10.49
C LEU A 76 18.35 17.58 11.92
N ILE A 77 18.50 16.29 12.21
CA ILE A 77 18.88 15.79 13.54
C ILE A 77 20.40 15.87 13.74
N ILE A 78 21.18 15.64 12.68
CA ILE A 78 22.65 15.57 12.75
C ILE A 78 23.30 16.94 12.61
N ASN A 79 22.64 17.92 11.97
CA ASN A 79 23.10 19.30 11.81
C ASN A 79 22.46 20.24 12.83
#